data_AF-A0A6M3M569-F1
#
_entry.id   AF-A0A6M3M569-F1
#
_cell.length_a   1.000
_cell.length_b   1.000
_cell.length_c   1.000
_cell.angle_alpha   90.00
_cell.angle_beta   90.00
_cell.angle_gamma   90.00
#
_symmetry.space_group_name_H-M   'P 1'
#
loop_
_entity.id
_entity.type
_entity.pdbx_description
1 polymer ?
#
loop_
_entity_poly.entity_id
_entity_poly.type
_entity_poly.pdbx_seq_one_letter_code
_entity_poly.pdbx_strand_id
1 'polypeptide(L)'
;MQINKRPLRVMFPAECGKTKVDFLAHGFRLWGIPIIYSRALRDEAIDGQLYPIVLDFGAGHHKKAWFDITASRYKKHLGKLEGKNTVYFKTHMARMDRRKDPRYFPMPQAVSSMQYMNAYQDLRKLRTGRKEFLYDVLAVFVNSDDGLRQKVVQKLNEMTDLKILAKMISHPRLQDRPDPPPEIRGEKLRYFQHLKLQAMTKICIALPGAWKNGGASISFRHSEIWGMGGVVASIKAGTVMLGDPGRLWIEFRKDLGDFEDKIREALQDDKGREAMARTGAKYWDAIHHPLKAAYYMAEEAGGTPWEK
;
A
#
# COMPACT_ATOMS: atom_id res chain seq x y z
N MET A 1 -13.45 24.36 -24.76
CA MET A 1 -11.98 24.22 -24.65
C MET A 1 -11.68 22.85 -24.06
N GLN A 2 -11.12 21.91 -24.84
CA GLN A 2 -10.69 20.62 -24.29
C GLN A 2 -9.46 20.89 -23.41
N ILE A 3 -9.62 20.78 -22.09
CA ILE A 3 -8.49 20.87 -21.17
C ILE A 3 -7.61 19.66 -21.46
N ASN A 4 -6.34 19.91 -21.78
CA ASN A 4 -5.36 18.86 -21.98
C ASN A 4 -5.24 18.07 -20.67
N LYS A 5 -5.67 16.81 -20.65
CA LYS A 5 -5.76 15.98 -19.44
C LYS A 5 -4.40 15.54 -18.89
N ARG A 6 -3.34 15.78 -19.66
CA ARG A 6 -1.97 15.44 -19.34
C ARG A 6 -1.26 16.69 -18.81
N PRO A 7 -0.75 16.69 -17.58
CA PRO A 7 0.10 17.78 -17.10
C PRO A 7 1.33 17.94 -18.01
N LEU A 8 1.68 19.19 -18.32
CA LEU A 8 2.92 19.54 -19.01
C LEU A 8 4.13 19.35 -18.10
N ARG A 9 3.94 19.53 -16.79
CA ARG A 9 4.94 19.28 -15.74
C ARG A 9 4.25 19.08 -14.40
N VAL A 10 4.95 18.45 -13.47
CA VAL A 10 4.49 18.30 -12.08
C VAL A 10 5.58 18.78 -11.13
N MET A 11 5.17 19.58 -10.16
CA MET A 11 6.06 20.09 -9.11
C MET A 11 5.84 19.30 -7.82
N PHE A 12 6.93 18.77 -7.28
CA PHE A 12 6.96 18.04 -6.01
C PHE A 12 7.76 18.84 -4.96
N PRO A 13 7.50 18.64 -3.66
CA PRO A 13 8.32 19.22 -2.61
C PRO A 13 9.74 18.63 -2.66
N ALA A 14 10.75 19.50 -2.62
CA ALA A 14 12.16 19.09 -2.59
C ALA A 14 12.48 18.29 -1.31
N GLU A 15 13.39 17.32 -1.42
CA GLU A 15 13.97 16.58 -0.28
C GLU A 15 12.93 15.95 0.68
N CYS A 16 11.73 15.62 0.20
CA CYS A 16 10.69 15.08 1.08
C CYS A 16 11.07 13.73 1.70
N GLY A 17 11.89 12.91 1.02
CA GLY A 17 12.43 11.65 1.53
C GLY A 17 11.34 10.66 1.97
N LYS A 18 10.13 10.79 1.41
CA LYS A 18 8.97 9.96 1.75
C LYS A 18 8.66 9.03 0.60
N THR A 19 8.74 7.73 0.89
CA THR A 19 8.51 6.67 -0.11
C THR A 19 7.23 6.86 -0.92
N LYS A 20 6.13 7.33 -0.33
CA LYS A 20 4.86 7.52 -1.06
C LYS A 20 4.93 8.67 -2.07
N VAL A 21 5.62 9.76 -1.73
CA VAL A 21 5.81 10.91 -2.64
C VAL A 21 6.78 10.52 -3.75
N ASP A 22 7.88 9.83 -3.40
CA ASP A 22 8.85 9.32 -4.38
C ASP A 22 8.24 8.30 -5.34
N PHE A 23 7.33 7.45 -4.84
CA PHE A 23 6.58 6.49 -5.64
C PHE A 23 5.72 7.17 -6.70
N LEU A 24 5.00 8.22 -6.31
CA LEU A 24 4.16 8.98 -7.21
C LEU A 24 4.99 9.79 -8.22
N ALA A 25 6.08 10.43 -7.77
CA ALA A 25 7.03 11.09 -8.66
C ALA A 25 7.61 10.10 -9.67
N HIS A 26 8.01 8.90 -9.24
CA HIS A 26 8.45 7.84 -10.16
C HIS A 26 7.37 7.52 -11.21
N GLY A 27 6.10 7.48 -10.83
CA GLY A 27 4.97 7.33 -11.76
C GLY A 27 4.90 8.41 -12.84
N PHE A 28 5.02 9.69 -12.47
CA PHE A 28 5.05 10.78 -13.44
C PHE A 28 6.27 10.74 -14.36
N ARG A 29 7.45 10.31 -13.86
CA ARG A 29 8.63 10.10 -14.72
C ARG A 29 8.41 8.98 -15.72
N LEU A 30 7.80 7.86 -15.31
CA LEU A 30 7.44 6.77 -16.23
C LEU A 30 6.43 7.23 -17.29
N TRP A 31 5.59 8.23 -16.98
CA TRP A 31 4.70 8.89 -17.95
C TRP A 31 5.44 9.85 -18.89
N GLY A 32 6.73 10.07 -18.72
CA GLY A 32 7.48 11.09 -19.45
C GLY A 32 7.02 12.51 -19.14
N ILE A 33 6.45 12.75 -17.93
CA ILE A 33 6.10 14.10 -17.49
C ILE A 33 7.30 14.68 -16.72
N PRO A 34 7.79 15.87 -17.11
CA PRO A 34 8.85 16.57 -16.41
C PRO A 34 8.50 16.80 -14.93
N ILE A 35 9.47 16.52 -14.06
CA ILE A 35 9.35 16.75 -12.61
C ILE A 35 10.26 17.88 -12.19
N ILE A 36 9.68 18.83 -11.45
CA ILE A 36 10.40 19.92 -10.81
C ILE A 36 10.33 19.71 -9.30
N TYR A 37 11.47 19.76 -8.63
CA TYR A 37 11.52 19.78 -7.17
C TYR A 37 11.58 21.21 -6.68
N SER A 38 10.63 21.61 -5.83
CA SER A 38 10.48 22.97 -5.32
C SER A 38 10.71 23.02 -3.82
N ARG A 39 11.64 23.88 -3.37
CA ARG A 39 11.83 24.18 -1.94
C ARG A 39 10.62 24.92 -1.37
N ALA A 40 10.00 25.83 -2.12
CA ALA A 40 8.78 26.51 -1.68
C ALA A 40 7.66 25.51 -1.35
N LEU A 41 7.45 24.47 -2.17
CA LEU A 41 6.46 23.43 -1.88
C LEU A 41 6.81 22.58 -0.66
N ARG A 42 8.11 22.42 -0.35
CA ARG A 42 8.54 21.73 0.87
C ARG A 42 8.15 22.54 2.11
N ASP A 43 8.34 23.85 2.07
CA ASP A 43 8.04 24.74 3.19
C ASP A 43 6.53 24.84 3.46
N GLU A 44 5.70 24.52 2.46
CA GLU A 44 4.25 24.38 2.59
C GLU A 44 3.78 23.02 3.15
N ALA A 45 4.67 22.03 3.30
CA ALA A 45 4.28 20.72 3.82
C ALA A 45 3.84 20.81 5.29
N ILE A 46 2.72 20.18 5.61
CA ILE A 46 2.13 20.25 6.96
C ILE A 46 2.47 18.98 7.74
N ASP A 47 3.08 19.18 8.92
CA ASP A 47 3.47 18.14 9.89
C ASP A 47 4.35 17.00 9.30
N GLY A 48 4.97 17.20 8.13
CA GLY A 48 5.68 16.15 7.40
C GLY A 48 4.78 14.97 6.97
N GLN A 49 3.49 15.22 6.79
CA GLN A 49 2.46 14.21 6.51
C GLN A 49 1.55 14.59 5.35
N LEU A 50 1.36 15.89 5.13
CA LEU A 50 0.55 16.42 4.05
C LEU A 50 1.44 17.21 3.10
N TYR A 51 1.53 16.76 1.86
CA TYR A 51 2.47 17.29 0.88
C TYR A 51 1.74 17.96 -0.28
N PRO A 52 2.06 19.21 -0.62
CA PRO A 52 1.49 19.85 -1.80
C PRO A 52 2.23 19.40 -3.05
N ILE A 53 1.46 19.05 -4.08
CA ILE A 53 1.92 18.69 -5.42
C ILE A 53 1.20 19.61 -6.39
N VAL A 54 1.90 20.23 -7.33
CA VAL A 54 1.27 21.11 -8.33
C VAL A 54 1.32 20.43 -9.69
N LEU A 55 0.15 20.24 -10.30
CA LEU A 55 -0.01 19.74 -11.65
C LEU A 55 -0.26 20.95 -12.57
N ASP A 56 0.66 21.20 -13.50
CA ASP A 56 0.57 22.30 -14.47
C ASP A 56 0.10 21.74 -15.82
N PHE A 57 -1.05 22.22 -16.31
CA PHE A 57 -1.68 21.80 -17.55
C PHE A 57 -1.45 22.81 -18.70
N GLY A 58 -0.67 23.88 -18.47
CA GLY A 58 -0.38 24.93 -19.44
C GLY A 58 -1.41 26.08 -19.46
N ALA A 59 -1.09 27.15 -20.19
CA ALA A 59 -1.94 28.35 -20.34
C ALA A 59 -2.45 28.96 -19.02
N GLY A 60 -1.64 28.88 -17.95
CA GLY A 60 -2.00 29.35 -16.61
C GLY A 60 -2.87 28.39 -15.80
N HIS A 61 -3.31 27.27 -16.38
CA HIS A 61 -4.11 26.25 -15.70
C HIS A 61 -3.22 25.33 -14.88
N HIS A 62 -3.31 25.44 -13.56
CA HIS A 62 -2.65 24.55 -12.63
C HIS A 62 -3.63 24.10 -11.54
N LYS A 63 -3.41 22.89 -11.01
CA LYS A 63 -4.15 22.36 -9.87
C LYS A 63 -3.19 22.01 -8.75
N LYS A 64 -3.53 22.41 -7.52
CA LYS A 64 -2.80 22.01 -6.33
C LYS A 64 -3.46 20.77 -5.73
N ALA A 65 -2.70 19.68 -5.63
CA ALA A 65 -3.09 18.44 -5.00
C ALA A 65 -2.39 18.29 -3.65
N TRP A 66 -3.16 18.20 -2.57
CA TRP A 66 -2.62 17.84 -1.26
C TRP A 66 -2.64 16.33 -1.09
N PHE A 67 -1.47 15.74 -0.84
CA PHE A 67 -1.31 14.29 -0.71
C PHE A 67 -1.08 13.87 0.75
N ASP A 68 -2.09 13.26 1.36
CA ASP A 68 -2.03 12.69 2.72
C ASP A 68 -1.49 11.27 2.68
N ILE A 69 -0.27 11.14 3.20
CA ILE A 69 0.46 9.87 3.24
C ILE A 69 0.19 9.08 4.53
N THR A 70 -0.70 9.56 5.42
CA THR A 70 -0.96 8.99 6.75
C THR A 70 -2.42 8.54 6.97
N ALA A 71 -2.67 7.90 8.11
CA ALA A 71 -3.98 7.37 8.46
C ALA A 71 -4.91 8.43 9.11
N SER A 72 -4.41 9.44 9.82
CA SER A 72 -5.16 9.99 10.96
C SER A 72 -5.44 11.50 11.01
N ARG A 73 -5.20 12.32 9.96
CA ARG A 73 -5.28 13.79 10.15
C ARG A 73 -6.13 14.62 9.19
N TYR A 74 -6.93 14.00 8.32
CA TYR A 74 -7.85 14.72 7.41
C TYR A 74 -8.65 15.85 8.11
N LYS A 75 -9.27 15.56 9.26
CA LYS A 75 -10.06 16.55 10.03
C LYS A 75 -9.24 17.72 10.58
N LYS A 76 -7.95 17.52 10.90
CA LYS A 76 -7.09 18.57 11.49
C LYS A 76 -6.63 19.59 10.46
N HIS A 77 -6.63 19.23 9.18
CA HIS A 77 -6.07 20.07 8.11
C HIS A 77 -7.13 20.60 7.15
N LEU A 78 -8.37 20.11 7.22
CA LEU A 78 -9.50 20.52 6.37
C LEU A 78 -9.71 22.04 6.30
N GLY A 79 -9.66 22.74 7.44
CA GLY A 79 -9.80 24.20 7.49
C GLY A 79 -8.66 24.99 6.85
N LYS A 80 -7.53 24.33 6.53
CA LYS A 80 -6.38 24.95 5.83
C LYS A 80 -6.40 24.69 4.33
N LEU A 81 -7.39 23.93 3.84
CA LEU A 81 -7.53 23.56 2.43
C LEU A 81 -8.46 24.54 1.72
N GLU A 82 -8.02 25.79 1.59
CA GLU A 82 -8.79 26.83 0.91
C GLU A 82 -8.51 26.83 -0.61
N GLY A 83 -9.51 27.27 -1.39
CA GLY A 83 -9.37 27.53 -2.83
C GLY A 83 -10.11 26.56 -3.76
N LYS A 84 -10.70 27.11 -4.83
CA LYS A 84 -11.41 26.37 -5.89
C LYS A 84 -10.48 25.50 -6.77
N ASN A 85 -9.18 25.75 -6.73
CA ASN A 85 -8.15 25.04 -7.52
C ASN A 85 -7.38 23.97 -6.73
N THR A 86 -7.96 23.51 -5.61
CA THR A 86 -7.34 22.55 -4.71
C THR A 86 -8.11 21.23 -4.70
N VAL A 87 -7.38 20.11 -4.76
CA VAL A 87 -7.90 18.73 -4.56
C VAL A 87 -7.06 18.01 -3.50
N TYR A 88 -7.61 16.93 -2.94
CA TYR A 88 -6.98 16.19 -1.87
C TYR A 88 -6.97 14.69 -2.17
N PHE A 89 -5.86 14.05 -1.88
CA PHE A 89 -5.61 12.64 -2.17
C PHE A 89 -5.16 11.90 -0.91
N LYS A 90 -5.75 10.74 -0.60
CA LYS A 90 -5.40 9.98 0.62
C LYS A 90 -5.29 8.48 0.40
N THR A 91 -4.16 7.93 0.82
CA THR A 91 -3.87 6.48 0.74
C THR A 91 -4.65 5.56 1.68
N HIS A 92 -5.23 6.12 2.74
CA HIS A 92 -5.97 5.38 3.80
C HIS A 92 -7.34 6.02 4.06
N MET A 93 -8.05 6.34 2.99
CA MET A 93 -9.36 6.98 3.09
C MET A 93 -10.36 6.03 3.75
N ALA A 94 -10.98 6.47 4.85
CA ALA A 94 -12.09 5.75 5.46
C ALA A 94 -13.34 5.87 4.56
N ARG A 95 -14.17 4.82 4.50
CA ARG A 95 -15.36 4.80 3.63
C ARG A 95 -16.33 5.96 3.89
N MET A 96 -16.44 6.41 5.14
CA MET A 96 -17.32 7.52 5.53
C MET A 96 -16.81 8.89 5.09
N ASP A 97 -15.51 9.03 4.81
CA ASP A 97 -14.90 10.30 4.45
C ASP A 97 -15.12 10.65 2.98
N ARG A 98 -15.17 9.64 2.08
CA ARG A 98 -15.38 9.82 0.63
C ARG A 98 -16.67 10.58 0.30
N ARG A 99 -17.71 10.46 1.13
CA ARG A 99 -19.05 11.00 0.84
C ARG A 99 -19.21 12.50 1.13
N LYS A 100 -18.19 13.17 1.69
CA LYS A 100 -18.34 14.50 2.29
C LYS A 100 -17.79 15.66 1.46
N ASP A 101 -16.83 15.43 0.57
CA ASP A 101 -16.25 16.48 -0.28
C ASP A 101 -15.89 15.89 -1.65
N PRO A 102 -16.44 16.41 -2.77
CA PRO A 102 -16.15 15.92 -4.12
C PRO A 102 -14.70 16.18 -4.58
N ARG A 103 -13.92 16.96 -3.84
CA ARG A 103 -12.50 17.23 -4.11
C ARG A 103 -11.57 16.28 -3.35
N TYR A 104 -12.13 15.28 -2.67
CA TYR A 104 -11.40 14.36 -1.83
C TYR A 104 -11.40 12.94 -2.40
N PHE A 105 -10.22 12.52 -2.87
CA PHE A 105 -10.00 11.30 -3.60
C PHE A 105 -9.17 10.28 -2.81
N PRO A 106 -9.54 8.99 -2.83
CA PRO A 106 -8.66 7.94 -2.33
C PRO A 106 -7.45 7.80 -3.23
N MET A 107 -6.33 7.32 -2.70
CA MET A 107 -5.13 6.94 -3.47
C MET A 107 -4.75 5.50 -3.18
N PRO A 108 -4.13 4.80 -4.13
CA PRO A 108 -3.61 3.47 -3.87
C PRO A 108 -2.46 3.56 -2.86
N GLN A 109 -2.31 2.51 -2.06
CA GLN A 109 -1.16 2.36 -1.20
C GLN A 109 0.11 2.13 -2.04
N ALA A 110 1.18 2.86 -1.71
CA ALA A 110 2.49 2.70 -2.35
C ALA A 110 3.20 1.42 -1.89
N VAL A 111 4.51 1.36 -2.09
CA VAL A 111 5.41 0.31 -1.56
C VAL A 111 6.22 0.85 -0.39
N SER A 112 6.85 -0.03 0.40
CA SER A 112 7.60 0.39 1.59
C SER A 112 8.98 0.96 1.27
N SER A 113 9.55 0.63 0.11
CA SER A 113 10.80 1.16 -0.40
C SER A 113 10.80 1.22 -1.93
N MET A 114 11.35 2.28 -2.51
CA MET A 114 11.53 2.37 -3.98
C MET A 114 12.45 1.30 -4.54
N GLN A 115 13.30 0.68 -3.69
CA GLN A 115 14.09 -0.48 -4.06
C GLN A 115 13.24 -1.65 -4.58
N TYR A 116 11.98 -1.75 -4.18
CA TYR A 116 11.04 -2.73 -4.73
C TYR A 116 10.84 -2.58 -6.24
N MET A 117 10.75 -1.34 -6.74
CA MET A 117 10.47 -1.08 -8.16
C MET A 117 11.59 -1.58 -9.07
N ASN A 118 12.80 -1.72 -8.54
CA ASN A 118 13.94 -2.25 -9.28
C ASN A 118 13.97 -3.79 -9.32
N ALA A 119 13.17 -4.47 -8.50
CA ALA A 119 13.21 -5.93 -8.36
C ALA A 119 11.86 -6.63 -8.57
N TYR A 120 10.74 -5.89 -8.63
CA TYR A 120 9.41 -6.51 -8.62
C TYR A 120 9.18 -7.45 -9.81
N GLN A 121 9.75 -7.16 -10.98
CA GLN A 121 9.65 -8.03 -12.15
C GLN A 121 10.41 -9.35 -11.94
N ASP A 122 11.61 -9.30 -11.35
CA ASP A 122 12.38 -10.50 -11.04
C ASP A 122 11.72 -11.31 -9.92
N LEU A 123 11.14 -10.65 -8.92
CA LEU A 123 10.33 -11.30 -7.89
C LEU A 123 9.09 -11.97 -8.48
N ARG A 124 8.43 -11.31 -9.44
CA ARG A 124 7.28 -11.87 -10.17
C ARG A 124 7.69 -13.11 -10.98
N LYS A 125 8.80 -13.04 -11.73
CA LYS A 125 9.37 -14.18 -12.46
C LYS A 125 9.75 -15.33 -11.55
N LEU A 126 10.42 -15.04 -10.43
CA LEU A 126 10.79 -16.02 -9.41
C LEU A 126 9.55 -16.75 -8.89
N ARG A 127 8.46 -16.03 -8.68
CA ARG A 127 7.21 -16.63 -8.22
C ARG A 127 6.53 -17.47 -9.30
N THR A 128 6.41 -16.98 -10.53
CA THR A 128 5.66 -17.65 -11.59
C THR A 128 6.42 -18.81 -12.23
N GLY A 129 7.75 -18.76 -12.24
CA GLY A 129 8.61 -19.75 -12.91
C GLY A 129 8.96 -20.97 -12.07
N ARG A 130 8.42 -21.09 -10.85
CA ARG A 130 8.81 -22.14 -9.91
C ARG A 130 7.89 -23.34 -9.94
N LYS A 131 8.46 -24.50 -9.58
CA LYS A 131 7.72 -25.75 -9.40
C LYS A 131 7.34 -26.01 -7.93
N GLU A 132 8.17 -25.55 -6.99
CA GLU A 132 7.99 -25.85 -5.57
C GLU A 132 8.09 -24.60 -4.70
N PHE A 133 7.27 -24.57 -3.64
CA PHE A 133 7.23 -23.53 -2.61
C PHE A 133 8.15 -23.84 -1.42
N LEU A 134 8.85 -22.82 -0.88
CA LEU A 134 9.75 -23.00 0.28
C LEU A 134 8.96 -23.10 1.58
N TYR A 135 7.92 -22.28 1.68
CA TYR A 135 6.97 -22.28 2.79
C TYR A 135 5.54 -22.36 2.27
N ASP A 136 4.69 -23.00 3.06
CA ASP A 136 3.24 -22.94 2.90
C ASP A 136 2.73 -21.56 3.32
N VAL A 137 3.18 -21.06 4.47
CA VAL A 137 2.76 -19.76 5.02
C VAL A 137 3.94 -18.95 5.54
N LEU A 138 3.95 -17.65 5.26
CA LEU A 138 4.95 -16.71 5.75
C LEU A 138 4.27 -15.52 6.41
N ALA A 139 4.67 -15.22 7.65
CA ALA A 139 4.17 -14.11 8.45
C ALA A 139 5.30 -13.46 9.25
N VAL A 140 6.01 -12.50 8.65
CA VAL A 140 7.07 -11.76 9.33
C VAL A 140 6.63 -10.32 9.55
N PHE A 141 6.49 -9.94 10.82
CA PHE A 141 5.97 -8.64 11.21
C PHE A 141 6.94 -7.85 12.06
N VAL A 142 6.94 -6.53 11.91
CA VAL A 142 7.56 -5.64 12.90
C VAL A 142 6.58 -5.43 14.05
N ASN A 143 7.09 -5.45 15.28
CA ASN A 143 6.30 -5.30 16.50
C ASN A 143 5.47 -4.00 16.51
N SER A 144 4.21 -4.12 16.90
CA SER A 144 3.25 -3.02 16.96
C SER A 144 2.24 -3.20 18.09
N ASP A 145 1.68 -2.09 18.58
CA ASP A 145 0.84 -2.04 19.78
C ASP A 145 -0.52 -2.78 19.69
N ASP A 146 -0.90 -3.37 18.54
CA ASP A 146 -2.25 -3.91 18.33
C ASP A 146 -2.43 -5.39 18.74
N GLY A 147 -1.35 -6.09 19.08
CA GLY A 147 -1.34 -7.50 19.49
C GLY A 147 -1.80 -8.53 18.44
N LEU A 148 -2.55 -8.13 17.42
CA LEU A 148 -3.10 -9.02 16.38
C LEU A 148 -1.99 -9.75 15.64
N ARG A 149 -0.92 -9.04 15.29
CA ARG A 149 0.24 -9.63 14.59
C ARG A 149 0.93 -10.71 15.44
N GLN A 150 1.04 -10.48 16.75
CA GLN A 150 1.62 -11.46 17.68
C GLN A 150 0.74 -12.71 17.77
N LYS A 151 -0.58 -12.53 17.92
CA LYS A 151 -1.56 -13.63 17.97
C LYS A 151 -1.55 -14.47 16.69
N VAL A 152 -1.44 -13.83 15.52
CA VAL A 152 -1.31 -14.53 14.23
C VAL A 152 -0.03 -15.36 14.17
N VAL A 153 1.10 -14.80 14.63
CA VAL A 153 2.38 -15.54 14.66
C VAL A 153 2.29 -16.73 15.63
N GLN A 154 1.69 -16.56 16.81
CA GLN A 154 1.47 -17.64 17.77
C GLN A 154 0.63 -18.77 17.16
N LYS A 155 -0.54 -18.45 16.60
CA LYS A 155 -1.40 -19.44 15.94
C LYS A 155 -0.71 -20.19 14.80
N LEU A 156 0.08 -19.48 13.99
CA LEU A 156 0.83 -20.15 12.92
C LEU A 156 1.89 -21.10 13.46
N ASN A 157 2.54 -20.79 14.58
CA ASN A 157 3.52 -21.68 15.20
C ASN A 157 2.88 -22.91 15.86
N GLU A 158 1.57 -22.88 16.16
CA GLU A 158 0.80 -24.04 16.64
C GLU A 158 0.49 -25.03 15.49
N MET A 159 0.51 -24.59 14.23
CA MET A 159 0.23 -25.41 13.05
C MET A 159 1.48 -26.19 12.58
N THR A 160 1.93 -27.15 13.38
CA THR A 160 3.23 -27.84 13.22
C THR A 160 3.32 -28.79 12.01
N ASP A 161 2.20 -29.12 11.38
CA ASP A 161 2.12 -29.96 10.18
C ASP A 161 2.46 -29.21 8.88
N LEU A 162 2.58 -27.88 8.92
CA LEU A 162 2.87 -27.03 7.77
C LEU A 162 4.30 -26.47 7.78
N LYS A 163 4.86 -26.20 6.60
CA LYS A 163 6.15 -25.49 6.47
C LYS A 163 5.93 -23.98 6.65
N ILE A 164 6.08 -23.49 7.87
CA ILE A 164 5.76 -22.10 8.24
C ILE A 164 7.01 -21.29 8.60
N LEU A 165 7.05 -20.04 8.15
CA LEU A 165 7.94 -19.00 8.69
C LEU A 165 7.11 -17.87 9.30
N ALA A 166 6.87 -17.92 10.61
CA ALA A 166 6.11 -16.91 11.35
C ALA A 166 6.95 -16.31 12.50
N LYS A 167 7.26 -15.02 12.42
CA LYS A 167 8.14 -14.33 13.39
C LYS A 167 7.78 -12.86 13.61
N MET A 168 8.02 -12.39 14.82
CA MET A 168 7.98 -10.98 15.21
C MET A 168 9.39 -10.39 15.27
N ILE A 169 9.57 -9.22 14.67
CA ILE A 169 10.84 -8.48 14.64
C ILE A 169 10.71 -7.23 15.52
N SER A 170 11.71 -6.99 16.37
CA SER A 170 11.79 -5.78 17.19
C SER A 170 11.73 -4.52 16.32
N HIS A 171 11.07 -3.47 16.82
CA HIS A 171 10.92 -2.23 16.05
C HIS A 171 12.24 -1.43 16.07
N PRO A 172 12.97 -1.30 14.94
CA PRO A 172 14.34 -0.79 14.96
C PRO A 172 14.47 0.71 15.26
N ARG A 173 13.35 1.43 15.36
CA ARG A 173 13.30 2.90 15.50
C ARG A 173 12.42 3.39 16.65
N LEU A 174 11.81 2.49 17.42
CA LEU A 174 10.96 2.87 18.54
C LEU A 174 11.54 2.19 19.78
N GLN A 175 12.42 2.90 20.46
CA GLN A 175 13.12 2.40 21.65
C GLN A 175 12.15 2.11 22.81
N ASP A 176 11.01 2.79 22.84
CA ASP A 176 10.00 2.65 23.91
C ASP A 176 9.02 1.50 23.69
N ARG A 177 9.19 0.70 22.63
CA ARG A 177 8.33 -0.46 22.40
C ARG A 177 8.95 -1.71 23.01
N PRO A 178 8.20 -2.48 23.80
CA PRO A 178 8.71 -3.73 24.33
C PRO A 178 9.09 -4.66 23.18
N ASP A 179 10.13 -5.45 23.41
CA ASP A 179 10.49 -6.53 22.50
C ASP A 179 9.34 -7.55 22.42
N PRO A 180 9.16 -8.21 21.27
CA PRO A 180 8.22 -9.32 21.19
C PRO A 180 8.68 -10.48 22.10
N PRO A 181 7.75 -11.33 22.57
CA PRO A 181 8.10 -12.51 23.36
C PRO A 181 9.18 -13.38 22.70
N PRO A 182 10.16 -13.92 23.45
CA PRO A 182 11.31 -14.64 22.91
C PRO A 182 10.94 -15.80 21.96
N GLU A 183 9.85 -16.51 22.26
CA GLU A 183 9.38 -17.68 21.52
C GLU A 183 8.90 -17.35 20.09
N ILE A 184 8.39 -16.14 19.89
CA ILE A 184 7.95 -15.65 18.57
C ILE A 184 8.92 -14.63 17.97
N ARG A 185 9.97 -14.22 18.70
CA ARG A 185 10.98 -13.28 18.22
C ARG A 185 11.82 -13.92 17.12
N GLY A 186 12.08 -13.18 16.06
CA GLY A 186 12.95 -13.59 14.95
C GLY A 186 14.00 -12.54 14.62
N GLU A 187 14.96 -12.94 13.80
CA GLU A 187 16.00 -12.05 13.32
C GLU A 187 15.47 -11.10 12.24
N LYS A 188 16.01 -9.88 12.25
CA LYS A 188 15.65 -8.88 11.25
C LYS A 188 16.13 -9.32 9.87
N LEU A 189 15.18 -9.65 9.00
CA LEU A 189 15.47 -9.91 7.60
C LEU A 189 15.82 -8.62 6.85
N ARG A 190 16.84 -8.70 5.98
CA ARG A 190 17.10 -7.65 5.00
C ARG A 190 15.90 -7.52 4.07
N TYR A 191 15.63 -6.31 3.58
CA TYR A 191 14.42 -6.01 2.81
C TYR A 191 14.21 -6.94 1.60
N PHE A 192 15.23 -7.10 0.75
CA PHE A 192 15.15 -7.98 -0.40
C PHE A 192 15.10 -9.46 -0.06
N GLN A 193 15.76 -9.87 1.03
CA GLN A 193 15.64 -11.25 1.52
C GLN A 193 14.18 -11.53 1.90
N HIS A 194 13.54 -10.63 2.64
CA HIS A 194 12.13 -10.77 2.99
C HIS A 194 11.22 -10.84 1.74
N LEU A 195 11.44 -9.98 0.73
CA LEU A 195 10.68 -10.04 -0.52
C LEU A 195 10.89 -11.34 -1.30
N LYS A 196 12.13 -11.85 -1.36
CA LYS A 196 12.42 -13.15 -1.99
C LYS A 196 11.70 -14.29 -1.30
N LEU A 197 11.71 -14.32 0.03
CA LEU A 197 10.97 -15.34 0.78
C LEU A 197 9.47 -15.27 0.49
N GLN A 198 8.89 -14.07 0.36
CA GLN A 198 7.47 -13.92 -0.01
C GLN A 198 7.16 -14.41 -1.42
N ALA A 199 8.00 -14.07 -2.40
CA ALA A 199 7.89 -14.65 -3.74
C ALA A 199 7.99 -16.18 -3.69
N MET A 200 8.73 -16.70 -2.70
CA MET A 200 8.96 -18.12 -2.46
C MET A 200 7.94 -18.82 -1.54
N THR A 201 6.82 -18.19 -1.17
CA THR A 201 5.81 -18.76 -0.26
C THR A 201 4.41 -18.87 -0.90
N LYS A 202 3.65 -19.93 -0.57
CA LYS A 202 2.30 -20.14 -1.14
C LYS A 202 1.37 -18.99 -0.71
N ILE A 203 1.23 -18.79 0.61
CA ILE A 203 0.40 -17.74 1.22
C ILE A 203 1.27 -16.80 2.08
N CYS A 204 1.23 -15.51 1.78
CA CYS A 204 1.86 -14.49 2.62
C CYS A 204 0.82 -13.79 3.49
N ILE A 205 1.06 -13.73 4.80
CA ILE A 205 0.20 -12.95 5.69
C ILE A 205 0.64 -11.49 5.66
N ALA A 206 -0.29 -10.61 5.32
CA ALA A 206 -0.10 -9.17 5.44
C ALA A 206 -1.22 -8.61 6.31
N LEU A 207 -0.87 -7.84 7.33
CA LEU A 207 -1.84 -7.21 8.22
C LEU A 207 -1.78 -5.69 8.12
N PRO A 208 -2.91 -5.00 8.35
CA PRO A 208 -2.96 -3.55 8.47
C PRO A 208 -1.97 -2.98 9.50
N GLY A 209 -1.64 -1.70 9.34
CA GLY A 209 -0.88 -0.92 10.33
C GLY A 209 -1.74 -0.44 11.50
N ALA A 210 -1.17 0.40 12.37
CA ALA A 210 -1.85 0.94 13.55
C ALA A 210 -3.22 1.56 13.23
N TRP A 211 -4.22 1.19 14.05
CA TRP A 211 -5.65 1.24 13.74
C TRP A 211 -6.42 2.44 14.27
N LYS A 212 -5.74 3.39 14.91
CA LYS A 212 -6.37 4.17 15.98
C LYS A 212 -7.64 4.95 15.56
N ASN A 213 -7.92 5.24 14.29
CA ASN A 213 -9.05 6.10 13.90
C ASN A 213 -9.76 5.82 12.55
N GLY A 214 -9.69 4.65 11.92
CA GLY A 214 -10.26 4.54 10.55
C GLY A 214 -10.47 3.17 9.91
N GLY A 215 -10.34 2.07 10.66
CA GLY A 215 -10.46 0.71 10.12
C GLY A 215 -9.17 0.16 9.49
N ALA A 216 -9.19 -1.14 9.19
CA ALA A 216 -8.07 -1.88 8.60
C ALA A 216 -7.63 -1.25 7.29
N SER A 217 -6.44 -0.68 7.25
CA SER A 217 -5.89 -0.12 6.01
C SER A 217 -4.95 -1.10 5.33
N ILE A 218 -4.94 -1.11 4.00
CA ILE A 218 -3.94 -1.87 3.23
C ILE A 218 -2.53 -1.41 3.62
N SER A 219 -1.68 -2.32 4.07
CA SER A 219 -0.27 -2.01 4.34
C SER A 219 0.55 -2.02 3.06
N PHE A 220 1.71 -1.36 3.06
CA PHE A 220 2.68 -1.45 1.96
C PHE A 220 2.93 -2.89 1.50
N ARG A 221 2.90 -3.82 2.46
CA ARG A 221 3.19 -5.22 2.21
C ARG A 221 2.17 -5.90 1.31
N HIS A 222 0.89 -5.53 1.41
CA HIS A 222 -0.13 -6.07 0.51
C HIS A 222 0.18 -5.67 -0.94
N SER A 223 0.46 -4.38 -1.18
CA SER A 223 0.81 -3.86 -2.50
C SER A 223 2.04 -4.57 -3.07
N GLU A 224 3.08 -4.77 -2.27
CA GLU A 224 4.29 -5.48 -2.68
C GLU A 224 4.05 -6.95 -3.03
N ILE A 225 3.21 -7.65 -2.25
CA ILE A 225 2.86 -9.06 -2.51
C ILE A 225 2.01 -9.16 -3.78
N TRP A 226 0.98 -8.33 -3.96
CA TRP A 226 0.18 -8.32 -5.18
C TRP A 226 1.03 -8.01 -6.42
N GLY A 227 1.93 -7.03 -6.34
CA GLY A 227 2.80 -6.65 -7.45
C GLY A 227 3.78 -7.75 -7.88
N MET A 228 4.17 -8.67 -6.98
CA MET A 228 4.96 -9.86 -7.35
C MET A 228 4.09 -11.07 -7.75
N GLY A 229 2.76 -10.91 -7.85
CA GLY A 229 1.82 -12.00 -8.13
C GLY A 229 1.58 -12.95 -6.95
N GLY A 230 1.81 -12.46 -5.74
CA GLY A 230 1.65 -13.15 -4.47
C GLY A 230 0.20 -13.41 -4.08
N VAL A 231 -0.03 -14.43 -3.24
CA VAL A 231 -1.30 -14.62 -2.53
C VAL A 231 -1.17 -13.99 -1.15
N VAL A 232 -2.10 -13.09 -0.84
CA VAL A 232 -2.22 -12.48 0.48
C VAL A 232 -3.31 -13.19 1.27
N ALA A 233 -3.06 -13.42 2.55
CA ALA A 233 -4.10 -13.64 3.55
C ALA A 233 -4.09 -12.47 4.54
N SER A 234 -5.27 -11.91 4.78
CA SER A 234 -5.47 -10.74 5.64
C SER A 234 -6.90 -10.73 6.19
N ILE A 235 -7.15 -9.86 7.15
CA ILE A 235 -8.49 -9.44 7.51
C ILE A 235 -9.08 -8.45 6.48
N LYS A 236 -10.40 -8.28 6.51
CA LYS A 236 -11.14 -7.32 5.70
C LYS A 236 -10.61 -5.88 5.84
N ALA A 237 -10.38 -5.21 4.71
CA ALA A 237 -10.03 -3.80 4.70
C ALA A 237 -11.22 -2.92 5.13
N GLY A 238 -10.98 -2.02 6.09
CA GLY A 238 -11.89 -0.96 6.52
C GLY A 238 -11.76 0.34 5.71
N THR A 239 -10.69 0.49 4.93
CA THR A 239 -10.48 1.63 4.03
C THR A 239 -11.14 1.43 2.66
N VAL A 240 -11.25 2.52 1.89
CA VAL A 240 -11.66 2.48 0.50
C VAL A 240 -10.58 1.78 -0.34
N MET A 241 -11.00 0.81 -1.14
CA MET A 241 -10.21 0.22 -2.22
C MET A 241 -10.54 0.98 -3.51
N LEU A 242 -9.56 1.22 -4.36
CA LEU A 242 -9.77 1.86 -5.67
C LEU A 242 -10.13 0.80 -6.71
N GLY A 243 -11.15 1.06 -7.52
CA GLY A 243 -11.66 0.08 -8.49
C GLY A 243 -12.34 -1.13 -7.83
N ASP A 244 -12.54 -2.18 -8.62
CA ASP A 244 -13.05 -3.47 -8.12
C ASP A 244 -11.88 -4.35 -7.65
N PRO A 245 -11.76 -4.64 -6.35
CA PRO A 245 -10.75 -5.59 -5.89
C PRO A 245 -11.06 -7.02 -6.35
N GLY A 246 -12.32 -7.42 -6.53
CA GLY A 246 -12.65 -8.84 -6.68
C GLY A 246 -12.09 -9.68 -5.52
N ARG A 247 -11.58 -10.87 -5.80
CA ARG A 247 -11.03 -11.80 -4.79
C ARG A 247 -9.49 -11.66 -4.70
N LEU A 248 -8.98 -10.59 -4.08
CA LEU A 248 -7.54 -10.28 -3.98
C LEU A 248 -6.78 -11.00 -2.85
N TRP A 249 -7.49 -11.48 -1.84
CA TRP A 249 -6.89 -12.11 -0.67
C TRP A 249 -7.81 -13.16 -0.06
N ILE A 250 -7.22 -14.03 0.74
CA ILE A 250 -7.93 -14.92 1.66
C ILE A 250 -8.32 -14.09 2.88
N GLU A 251 -9.61 -13.89 3.08
CA GLU A 251 -10.15 -13.08 4.18
C GLU A 251 -10.41 -13.94 5.41
N PHE A 252 -9.89 -13.52 6.57
CA PHE A 252 -10.19 -14.12 7.87
C PHE A 252 -10.69 -13.06 8.87
N ARG A 253 -11.37 -13.50 9.92
CA ARG A 253 -11.93 -12.62 10.96
C ARG A 253 -10.85 -12.05 11.86
N LYS A 254 -11.10 -10.83 12.35
CA LYS A 254 -10.17 -10.11 13.24
C LYS A 254 -9.94 -10.79 14.59
N ASP A 255 -10.93 -11.55 15.06
CA ASP A 255 -10.82 -12.38 16.28
C ASP A 255 -10.01 -13.66 16.07
N LEU A 256 -9.60 -13.95 14.82
CA LEU A 256 -8.89 -15.15 14.39
C LEU A 256 -9.69 -16.45 14.56
N GLY A 257 -11.01 -16.37 14.73
CA GLY A 257 -11.84 -17.53 15.00
C GLY A 257 -12.05 -18.46 13.80
N ASP A 258 -11.71 -18.03 12.58
CA ASP A 258 -11.74 -18.82 11.34
C ASP A 258 -10.36 -18.84 10.64
N PHE A 259 -9.32 -18.38 11.34
CA PHE A 259 -8.00 -18.15 10.73
C PHE A 259 -7.38 -19.44 10.18
N GLU A 260 -7.31 -20.48 11.00
CA GLU A 260 -6.71 -21.76 10.62
C GLU A 260 -7.47 -22.42 9.46
N ASP A 261 -8.79 -22.52 9.57
CA ASP A 261 -9.65 -23.10 8.54
C ASP A 261 -9.45 -22.40 7.19
N LYS A 262 -9.40 -21.06 7.18
CA LYS A 262 -9.19 -20.27 5.95
C LYS A 262 -7.82 -20.52 5.33
N ILE A 263 -6.78 -20.67 6.13
CA ILE A 263 -5.44 -20.99 5.63
C ILE A 263 -5.39 -22.40 5.06
N ARG A 264 -5.96 -23.39 5.76
CA ARG A 264 -5.98 -24.79 5.32
C ARG A 264 -6.82 -24.99 4.06
N GLU A 265 -8.02 -24.44 4.02
CA GLU A 265 -8.91 -24.41 2.84
C GLU A 265 -8.14 -23.84 1.63
N ALA A 266 -7.48 -22.70 1.81
CA ALA A 266 -6.71 -22.09 0.75
C ALA A 266 -5.51 -22.94 0.31
N LEU A 267 -4.82 -23.64 1.21
CA LEU A 267 -3.69 -24.52 0.89
C LEU A 267 -4.09 -25.77 0.10
N GLN A 268 -5.35 -26.18 0.18
CA GLN A 268 -5.90 -27.30 -0.59
C GLN A 268 -6.38 -26.90 -1.99
N ASP A 269 -6.63 -25.60 -2.23
CA ASP A 269 -7.14 -25.09 -3.51
C ASP A 269 -6.05 -24.39 -4.34
N ASP A 270 -5.20 -25.18 -5.00
CA ASP A 270 -4.11 -24.67 -5.84
C ASP A 270 -4.62 -23.75 -6.96
N LYS A 271 -5.70 -24.15 -7.63
CA LYS A 271 -6.30 -23.39 -8.73
C LYS A 271 -6.85 -22.04 -8.25
N GLY A 272 -7.54 -22.03 -7.12
CA GLY A 272 -8.04 -20.79 -6.50
C GLY A 272 -6.93 -19.87 -6.06
N ARG A 273 -5.85 -20.40 -5.46
CA ARG A 273 -4.66 -19.60 -5.10
C ARG A 273 -4.00 -18.97 -6.32
N GLU A 274 -3.84 -19.71 -7.41
CA GLU A 274 -3.29 -19.18 -8.65
C GLU A 274 -4.20 -18.11 -9.28
N ALA A 275 -5.51 -18.32 -9.27
CA ALA A 275 -6.47 -17.33 -9.76
C ALA A 275 -6.41 -16.04 -8.93
N MET A 276 -6.30 -16.16 -7.61
CA MET A 276 -6.13 -15.04 -6.69
C MET A 276 -4.81 -14.29 -6.94
N ALA A 277 -3.70 -15.01 -7.10
CA ALA A 277 -2.40 -14.44 -7.47
C ALA A 277 -2.46 -13.63 -8.78
N ARG A 278 -3.10 -14.19 -9.83
CA ARG A 278 -3.31 -13.49 -11.11
C ARG A 278 -4.17 -12.24 -10.95
N THR A 279 -5.24 -12.33 -10.16
CA THR A 279 -6.14 -11.20 -9.88
C THR A 279 -5.40 -10.09 -9.13
N GLY A 280 -4.62 -10.46 -8.10
CA GLY A 280 -3.74 -9.55 -7.36
C GLY A 280 -2.75 -8.81 -8.26
N ALA A 281 -2.04 -9.55 -9.13
CA ALA A 281 -1.10 -8.94 -10.09
C ALA A 281 -1.80 -7.96 -11.05
N LYS A 282 -2.92 -8.37 -11.64
CA LYS A 282 -3.72 -7.51 -12.54
C LYS A 282 -4.21 -6.24 -11.84
N TYR A 283 -4.75 -6.38 -10.63
CA TYR A 283 -5.21 -5.26 -9.83
C TYR A 283 -4.04 -4.32 -9.47
N TRP A 284 -2.88 -4.86 -9.13
CA TRP A 284 -1.69 -4.04 -8.87
C TRP A 284 -1.25 -3.28 -10.13
N ASP A 285 -1.14 -3.96 -11.28
CA ASP A 285 -0.74 -3.34 -12.55
C ASP A 285 -1.73 -2.25 -13.01
N ALA A 286 -3.02 -2.41 -12.72
CA ALA A 286 -4.08 -1.48 -13.12
C ALA A 286 -4.25 -0.29 -12.16
N ILE A 287 -4.05 -0.50 -10.86
CA ILE A 287 -4.40 0.47 -9.81
C ILE A 287 -3.19 0.96 -9.02
N HIS A 288 -2.36 0.03 -8.51
CA HIS A 288 -1.28 0.36 -7.59
C HIS A 288 0.03 0.74 -8.28
N HIS A 289 0.26 0.30 -9.51
CA HIS A 289 1.49 0.61 -10.26
C HIS A 289 1.71 2.14 -10.29
N PRO A 290 2.94 2.64 -10.04
CA PRO A 290 3.19 4.08 -9.86
C PRO A 290 2.72 4.92 -11.04
N LEU A 291 2.89 4.41 -12.28
CA LEU A 291 2.36 5.05 -13.49
C LEU A 291 0.83 5.25 -13.42
N LYS A 292 0.08 4.24 -12.98
CA LYS A 292 -1.38 4.29 -12.89
C LYS A 292 -1.84 5.21 -11.76
N ALA A 293 -1.14 5.20 -10.63
CA ALA A 293 -1.39 6.15 -9.54
C ALA A 293 -1.19 7.60 -10.00
N ALA A 294 -0.18 7.88 -10.83
CA ALA A 294 0.06 9.21 -11.41
C ALA A 294 -1.06 9.61 -12.41
N TYR A 295 -1.51 8.68 -13.25
CA TYR A 295 -2.61 8.91 -14.20
C TYR A 295 -3.88 9.28 -13.47
N TYR A 296 -4.26 8.47 -12.49
CA TYR A 296 -5.44 8.69 -11.67
C TYR A 296 -5.38 10.05 -10.95
N MET A 297 -4.24 10.42 -10.36
CA MET A 297 -4.10 11.74 -9.74
C MET A 297 -4.32 12.88 -10.74
N ALA A 298 -3.74 12.78 -11.94
CA ALA A 298 -3.88 13.81 -12.96
C ALA A 298 -5.31 13.94 -13.48
N GLU A 299 -6.00 12.81 -13.66
CA GLU A 299 -7.38 12.76 -14.13
C GLU A 299 -8.35 13.43 -13.15
N GLU A 300 -8.29 13.03 -11.87
CA GLU A 300 -9.14 13.58 -10.81
C GLU A 300 -8.82 15.06 -10.53
N ALA A 301 -7.54 15.46 -10.63
CA ALA A 301 -7.14 16.85 -10.49
C ALA A 301 -7.56 17.72 -11.69
N GLY A 302 -7.57 17.14 -12.90
CA GLY A 302 -7.97 17.79 -14.15
C GLY A 302 -9.47 18.01 -14.30
N GLY A 303 -10.30 17.44 -13.41
CA GLY A 303 -11.73 17.72 -13.33
C GLY A 303 -12.59 16.93 -14.32
N THR A 304 -12.19 15.71 -14.69
CA THR A 304 -13.12 14.78 -15.35
C THR A 304 -13.65 13.81 -14.29
N PRO A 305 -14.97 13.66 -14.10
CA PRO A 305 -15.51 12.61 -13.25
C PRO A 305 -15.08 11.25 -13.78
N TRP A 306 -14.46 10.43 -12.93
CA TRP A 306 -14.28 9.02 -13.18
C TRP A 306 -15.67 8.34 -13.13
N GLU A 307 -16.40 8.33 -14.23
CA GLU A 307 -17.67 7.61 -14.35
C GLU A 307 -17.59 6.43 -15.32
N LYS A 308 -17.60 5.25 -14.68
CA LYS A 308 -18.02 3.89 -15.10
C LYS A 308 -16.98 3.00 -15.80
#